data_AF-A0A970YH70-F1
#
_entry.id   AF-A0A970YH70-F1
#
_cell.length_a   1.000
_cell.length_b   1.000
_cell.length_c   1.000
_cell.angle_alpha   90.00
_cell.angle_beta   90.00
_cell.angle_gamma   90.00
#
_symmetry.space_group_name_H-M   'P 1'
#
loop_
_entity.id
_entity.type
_entity.pdbx_description
1 polymer ?
#
loop_
_entity_poly.entity_id
_entity_poly.type
_entity_poly.pdbx_seq_one_letter_code
_entity_poly.pdbx_strand_id
1 'polypeptide(L)'
;FSLINIRRRASTCIDCELCDIACPVGIDVSKVTVVRSPACNRCLKCVAVCPMNENGTLATRAFFSRKSDTRRKEIPARIYILVAALAFLLPIMISVFVGAFETEKTRVYVVPEDIKGSTSFAEIIDNYSLSKEQLFNSLGIPESASVELKIKDLTGILGFVGEEEVISREHIALLVDKYNDPITSMADRSKADFTEILSLVESAGLNGSDSVSEVMKEGPRGLFTYLFSGRWPSESSAVDTLVIEAPLEDHGKSTSIDIKGSTSLSDISSSVEDFEAFLEHFGIPKDEPVTSQLKDLKTKYGIEVSDIKEYLSEER
;
A
#
# COMPACT_ATOMS: atom_id res chain seq x y z
N PHE A 1 -34.09 11.79 22.01
CA PHE A 1 -34.04 13.23 22.35
C PHE A 1 -33.69 14.03 21.10
N SER A 2 -34.46 15.05 20.73
CA SER A 2 -34.08 15.91 19.60
C SER A 2 -33.53 17.24 20.06
N LEU A 3 -32.45 17.66 19.41
CA LEU A 3 -31.72 18.89 19.70
C LEU A 3 -32.45 20.14 19.16
N ILE A 4 -33.44 19.99 18.27
CA ILE A 4 -34.15 21.11 17.64
C ILE A 4 -35.66 20.94 17.85
N ASN A 5 -36.29 21.97 18.42
CA ASN A 5 -37.73 22.01 18.63
C ASN A 5 -38.36 23.19 17.89
N ILE A 6 -39.54 22.96 17.31
CA ILE A 6 -40.36 23.99 16.67
C ILE A 6 -41.34 24.52 17.72
N ARG A 7 -41.36 25.84 17.92
CA ARG A 7 -42.22 26.51 18.89
C ARG A 7 -43.11 27.55 18.21
N ARG A 8 -44.42 27.47 18.44
CA ARG A 8 -45.41 28.46 18.02
C ARG A 8 -45.54 29.57 19.07
N ARG A 9 -45.63 30.82 18.61
CA ARG A 9 -46.07 31.97 19.41
C ARG A 9 -47.51 32.30 19.03
N ALA A 10 -48.44 32.05 19.95
CA ALA A 10 -49.86 32.32 19.72
C ALA A 10 -50.14 33.81 19.49
N SER A 11 -49.37 34.71 20.13
CA SER A 11 -49.58 36.16 20.06
C SER A 11 -49.37 36.79 18.68
N THR A 12 -48.62 36.13 17.78
CA THR A 12 -48.31 36.64 16.44
C THR A 12 -48.96 35.81 15.34
N CYS A 13 -49.72 34.78 15.71
CA CYS A 13 -50.38 33.91 14.75
C CYS A 13 -51.72 34.50 14.33
N ILE A 14 -52.06 34.33 13.05
CA ILE A 14 -53.35 34.72 12.47
C ILE A 14 -54.27 33.52 12.23
N ASP A 15 -53.96 32.37 12.83
CA ASP A 15 -54.74 31.13 12.79
C ASP A 15 -55.17 30.68 11.38
N CYS A 16 -54.27 30.85 10.39
CA CYS A 16 -54.49 30.49 8.99
C CYS A 16 -54.35 28.99 8.65
N GLU A 17 -53.96 28.15 9.61
CA GLU A 17 -53.79 26.68 9.51
C GLU A 17 -52.84 26.14 8.40
N LEU A 18 -52.17 27.01 7.63
CA LEU A 18 -51.22 26.61 6.57
C LEU A 18 -50.11 25.67 7.06
N CYS A 19 -49.67 25.81 8.31
CA CYS A 19 -48.64 24.97 8.91
C CYS A 19 -49.08 23.50 9.09
N ASP A 20 -50.39 23.24 9.19
CA ASP A 20 -50.97 21.91 9.39
C ASP A 20 -51.06 21.20 8.04
N ILE A 21 -51.53 21.93 7.02
CA ILE A 21 -51.59 21.46 5.62
C ILE A 21 -50.20 21.11 5.09
N ALA A 22 -49.19 21.93 5.42
CA ALA A 22 -47.81 21.70 4.97
C ALA A 22 -47.10 20.54 5.69
N CYS A 23 -47.70 19.99 6.74
CA CYS A 23 -47.10 18.92 7.54
C CYS A 23 -47.31 17.55 6.85
N PRO A 24 -46.25 16.89 6.34
CA PRO A 24 -46.41 15.63 5.61
C PRO A 24 -46.86 14.45 6.48
N VAL A 25 -46.79 14.61 7.81
CA VAL A 25 -47.19 13.61 8.81
C VAL A 25 -48.47 14.01 9.55
N GLY A 26 -49.20 15.03 9.07
CA GLY A 26 -50.51 15.41 9.59
C GLY A 26 -50.52 15.88 11.04
N ILE A 27 -49.47 16.57 11.50
CA ILE A 27 -49.44 17.18 12.82
C ILE A 27 -50.17 18.54 12.77
N ASP A 28 -51.13 18.74 13.67
CA ASP A 28 -51.79 20.03 13.93
C ASP A 28 -50.83 21.01 14.64
N VAL A 29 -49.90 21.60 13.88
CA VAL A 29 -48.90 22.58 14.35
C VAL A 29 -49.57 23.85 14.88
N SER A 30 -50.70 24.28 14.30
CA SER A 30 -51.46 25.48 14.69
C SER A 30 -52.02 25.37 16.11
N LYS A 31 -52.36 24.16 16.57
CA LYS A 31 -53.00 23.90 17.85
C LYS A 31 -52.02 23.70 19.01
N VAL A 32 -50.72 23.56 18.72
CA VAL A 32 -49.70 23.27 19.74
C VAL A 32 -48.68 24.40 19.90
N THR A 33 -48.28 24.66 21.14
CA THR A 33 -47.22 25.65 21.43
C THR A 33 -45.83 25.11 21.10
N VAL A 34 -45.60 23.81 21.25
CA VAL A 34 -44.32 23.15 20.93
C VAL A 34 -44.62 21.83 20.24
N VAL A 35 -44.03 21.63 19.05
CA VAL A 35 -44.19 20.38 18.31
C VAL A 35 -43.32 19.30 18.96
N ARG A 36 -43.94 18.44 19.78
CA ARG A 36 -43.28 17.32 20.49
C ARG A 36 -43.59 15.94 19.93
N SER A 37 -44.41 15.85 18.88
CA SER A 37 -44.80 14.57 18.28
C SER A 37 -43.56 13.76 17.86
N PRO A 38 -43.46 12.47 18.21
CA PRO A 38 -42.37 11.61 17.77
C PRO A 38 -42.41 11.37 16.25
N ALA A 39 -43.57 11.52 15.61
CA ALA A 39 -43.72 11.45 14.17
C ALA A 39 -43.13 12.68 13.44
N CYS A 40 -42.81 13.76 14.16
CA CYS A 40 -42.22 14.95 13.55
C CYS A 40 -40.80 14.67 13.08
N ASN A 41 -40.63 14.55 11.76
CA ASN A 41 -39.33 14.43 11.10
C ASN A 41 -38.54 15.75 11.02
N ARG A 42 -39.11 16.86 11.53
CA ARG A 42 -38.48 18.19 11.55
C ARG A 42 -38.05 18.69 10.18
N CYS A 43 -38.83 18.39 9.14
CA CYS A 43 -38.61 18.91 7.79
C CYS A 43 -38.80 20.42 7.64
N LEU A 44 -39.27 21.12 8.68
CA LEU A 44 -39.47 22.59 8.73
C LEU A 44 -40.45 23.18 7.70
N LYS A 45 -41.19 22.36 6.95
CA LYS A 45 -42.19 22.86 5.99
C LYS A 45 -43.23 23.79 6.62
N CYS A 46 -43.69 23.47 7.83
CA CYS A 46 -44.62 24.32 8.60
C CYS A 46 -44.06 25.72 8.92
N VAL A 47 -42.74 25.84 9.10
CA VAL A 47 -42.07 27.12 9.33
C VAL A 47 -41.97 27.91 8.02
N ALA A 48 -41.65 27.23 6.91
CA ALA A 48 -41.49 27.84 5.59
C ALA A 48 -42.79 28.44 5.03
N VAL A 49 -43.94 27.81 5.28
CA VAL A 49 -45.25 28.29 4.78
C VAL A 49 -45.91 29.34 5.68
N CYS A 50 -45.34 29.64 6.84
CA CYS A 50 -45.98 30.53 7.80
C CYS A 50 -45.86 32.00 7.35
N PRO A 51 -46.98 32.69 7.02
CA PRO A 51 -46.93 34.07 6.52
C PRO A 51 -46.49 35.07 7.59
N MET A 52 -46.66 34.73 8.87
CA MET A 52 -46.27 35.57 10.01
C MET A 52 -44.92 35.14 10.61
N ASN A 53 -44.07 34.44 9.85
CA ASN A 53 -42.80 33.95 10.37
C ASN A 53 -41.77 35.06 10.59
N GLU A 54 -41.89 36.19 9.89
CA GLU A 54 -41.08 37.39 10.14
C GLU A 54 -41.25 37.90 11.58
N ASN A 55 -42.47 37.77 12.13
CA ASN A 55 -42.78 38.07 13.54
C ASN A 55 -42.36 36.93 14.50
N GLY A 56 -41.70 35.90 13.97
CA GLY A 56 -41.26 34.71 14.70
C GLY A 56 -42.42 33.89 15.25
N THR A 57 -43.51 33.75 14.47
CA THR A 57 -44.68 32.94 14.84
C THR A 57 -44.34 31.47 14.98
N LEU A 58 -43.46 30.92 14.14
CA LEU A 58 -42.96 29.55 14.26
C LEU A 58 -41.44 29.53 14.24
N ALA A 59 -40.81 29.45 15.41
CA ALA A 59 -39.35 29.51 15.53
C ALA A 59 -38.73 28.15 15.84
N THR A 60 -37.61 27.85 15.21
CA THR A 60 -36.73 26.73 15.60
C THR A 60 -35.82 27.15 16.74
N ARG A 61 -35.85 26.40 17.84
CA ARG A 61 -34.90 26.59 18.95
C ARG A 61 -34.05 25.35 19.09
N ALA A 62 -32.74 25.51 18.90
CA ALA A 62 -31.77 24.49 19.28
C ALA A 62 -31.65 24.46 20.81
N PHE A 63 -31.50 23.27 21.38
CA PHE A 63 -31.34 23.06 22.83
C PHE A 63 -30.12 23.80 23.40
N PHE A 64 -29.09 24.03 22.58
CA PHE A 64 -27.88 24.78 22.95
C PHE A 64 -28.01 26.30 22.75
N SER A 65 -29.07 26.80 22.12
CA SER A 65 -29.34 28.24 21.99
C SER A 65 -29.97 28.79 23.27
N ARG A 66 -29.30 28.59 24.41
CA ARG A 66 -29.46 29.50 25.56
C ARG A 66 -28.86 30.82 25.10
N LYS A 67 -29.63 31.90 25.23
CA LYS A 67 -29.16 33.28 24.99
C LYS A 67 -27.85 33.41 25.78
N SER A 68 -26.72 33.39 25.08
CA SER A 68 -25.41 33.58 25.68
C SER A 68 -25.44 34.99 26.25
N ASP A 69 -25.56 35.08 27.57
CA ASP A 69 -25.36 36.33 28.27
C ASP A 69 -24.01 36.89 27.83
N THR A 70 -24.04 38.13 27.36
CA THR A 70 -22.98 38.82 26.66
C THR A 70 -21.86 39.13 27.64
N ARG A 71 -21.01 38.13 27.94
CA ARG A 71 -19.73 38.32 28.64
C ARG A 71 -18.81 37.10 28.49
N ARG A 72 -18.69 36.54 27.28
CA ARG A 72 -17.56 35.64 26.98
C ARG A 72 -16.38 36.51 26.58
N LYS A 73 -15.37 36.62 27.47
CA LYS A 73 -14.04 37.11 27.07
C LYS A 73 -13.60 36.28 25.87
N GLU A 74 -13.35 36.92 24.74
CA GLU A 74 -12.86 36.24 23.54
C GLU A 74 -11.54 35.56 23.91
N ILE A 75 -11.52 34.23 23.87
CA ILE A 75 -10.30 33.47 24.12
C ILE A 75 -9.38 33.74 22.92
N PRO A 76 -8.17 34.26 23.13
CA PRO A 76 -7.26 34.58 22.03
C PRO A 76 -6.93 33.30 21.24
N ALA A 77 -6.88 33.41 19.91
CA ALA A 77 -6.69 32.28 19.00
C ALA A 77 -5.49 31.39 19.35
N ARG A 78 -4.42 31.96 19.93
CA ARG A 78 -3.23 31.23 20.39
C ARG A 78 -3.54 30.17 21.45
N ILE A 79 -4.45 30.47 22.38
CA ILE A 79 -4.86 29.51 23.42
C ILE A 79 -5.65 28.37 22.79
N TYR A 80 -6.51 28.66 21.82
CA TYR A 80 -7.26 27.63 21.10
C TYR A 80 -6.32 26.68 20.34
N ILE A 81 -5.34 27.23 19.61
CA ILE A 81 -4.35 26.45 18.86
C ILE A 81 -3.52 25.58 19.82
N LEU A 82 -3.05 26.14 20.94
CA LEU A 82 -2.29 25.37 21.94
C LEU A 82 -3.10 24.24 22.55
N VAL A 83 -4.36 24.49 22.92
CA VAL A 83 -5.23 23.46 23.49
C VAL A 83 -5.53 22.38 22.47
N ALA A 84 -5.79 22.73 21.20
CA ALA A 84 -6.02 21.76 20.14
C ALA A 84 -4.77 20.91 19.86
N ALA A 85 -3.59 21.54 19.77
CA ALA A 85 -2.32 20.85 19.58
C ALA A 85 -2.01 19.91 20.76
N LEU A 86 -2.19 20.38 22.00
CA LEU A 86 -2.02 19.56 23.19
C LEU A 86 -3.00 18.40 23.21
N ALA A 87 -4.28 18.63 22.90
CA ALA A 87 -5.29 17.58 22.87
C ALA A 87 -4.97 16.49 21.83
N PHE A 88 -4.32 16.83 20.72
CA PHE A 88 -3.90 15.87 19.71
C PHE A 88 -2.59 15.15 20.07
N LEU A 89 -1.57 15.89 20.51
CA LEU A 89 -0.22 15.35 20.71
C LEU A 89 -0.05 14.64 22.06
N LEU A 90 -0.73 15.09 23.10
CA LEU A 90 -0.57 14.56 24.46
C LEU A 90 -0.93 13.06 24.56
N PRO A 91 -2.03 12.56 23.97
CA PRO A 91 -2.32 11.12 23.96
C PRO A 91 -1.25 10.30 23.21
N ILE A 92 -0.72 10.80 22.09
CA ILE A 92 0.34 10.12 21.32
C ILE A 92 1.61 10.03 22.16
N MET A 93 2.02 11.14 22.78
CA MET A 93 3.19 11.18 23.67
C MET A 93 3.03 10.26 24.88
N ILE A 94 1.86 10.24 25.51
CA ILE A 94 1.56 9.32 26.62
C ILE A 94 1.67 7.87 26.13
N SER A 95 1.09 7.55 24.98
CA SER A 95 1.08 6.18 24.46
C SER A 95 2.49 5.69 24.08
N VAL A 96 3.34 6.56 23.53
CA VAL A 96 4.75 6.26 23.27
C VAL A 96 5.51 6.07 24.59
N PHE A 97 5.31 6.95 25.57
CA PHE A 97 5.99 6.87 26.87
C PHE A 97 5.59 5.64 27.69
N VAL A 98 4.31 5.24 27.62
CA VAL A 98 3.80 4.04 28.30
C VAL A 98 4.27 2.75 27.61
N GLY A 99 4.87 2.83 26.41
CA GLY A 99 5.27 1.65 25.64
C GLY A 99 4.08 0.89 25.05
N ALA A 100 2.88 1.48 25.03
CA ALA A 100 1.69 0.89 24.40
C ALA A 100 1.78 0.91 22.86
N PHE A 101 2.84 1.50 22.31
CA PHE A 101 3.18 1.54 20.89
C PHE A 101 4.37 0.62 20.52
N GLU A 102 4.65 -0.42 21.30
CA GLU A 102 5.43 -1.55 20.82
C GLU A 102 4.57 -2.32 19.79
N THR A 103 4.75 -2.04 18.50
CA THR A 103 4.24 -2.94 17.46
C THR A 103 5.13 -4.16 17.46
N GLU A 104 4.94 -5.05 18.43
CA GLU A 104 5.48 -6.39 18.35
C GLU A 104 4.84 -7.01 17.11
N LYS A 105 5.63 -7.14 16.03
CA LYS A 105 5.24 -7.93 14.87
C LYS A 105 5.29 -9.38 15.31
N THR A 106 4.40 -9.80 16.20
CA THR A 106 4.21 -11.20 16.53
C THR A 106 3.52 -11.83 15.32
N ARG A 107 4.27 -12.04 14.24
CA ARG A 107 3.88 -12.98 13.21
C ARG A 107 4.00 -14.34 13.86
N VAL A 108 2.86 -14.91 14.21
CA VAL A 108 2.80 -16.26 14.76
C VAL A 108 2.89 -17.20 13.57
N TYR A 109 3.97 -17.98 13.51
CA TYR A 109 4.16 -19.04 12.52
C TYR A 109 3.79 -20.36 13.18
N VAL A 110 2.56 -20.83 12.94
CA VAL A 110 2.09 -22.12 13.46
C VAL A 110 2.18 -23.19 12.38
N VAL A 111 1.88 -22.80 11.14
CA VAL A 111 1.86 -23.69 9.97
C VAL A 111 2.65 -23.09 8.80
N PRO A 112 3.24 -23.91 7.91
CA PRO A 112 4.01 -23.42 6.77
C PRO A 112 3.25 -22.42 5.88
N GLU A 113 1.91 -22.50 5.83
CA GLU A 113 1.05 -21.56 5.08
C GLU A 113 1.08 -20.12 5.61
N ASP A 114 1.51 -19.92 6.86
CA ASP A 114 1.68 -18.58 7.46
C ASP A 114 2.83 -17.80 6.81
N ILE A 115 3.70 -18.49 6.06
CA ILE A 115 4.81 -17.88 5.32
C ILE A 115 4.26 -16.98 4.20
N LYS A 116 4.64 -15.71 4.27
CA LYS A 116 4.29 -14.67 3.28
C LYS A 116 5.51 -14.28 2.46
N GLY A 117 5.32 -13.72 1.26
CA GLY A 117 6.44 -13.20 0.45
C GLY A 117 7.28 -12.12 1.15
N SER A 118 6.73 -11.44 2.17
CA SER A 118 7.45 -10.44 2.99
C SER A 118 8.13 -11.01 4.25
N THR A 119 8.13 -12.34 4.40
CA THR A 119 8.85 -13.05 5.47
C THR A 119 10.35 -13.04 5.16
N SER A 120 11.19 -12.77 6.15
CA SER A 120 12.64 -12.88 6.01
C SER A 120 13.12 -14.31 6.25
N PHE A 121 14.30 -14.67 5.74
CA PHE A 121 14.89 -15.97 6.06
C PHE A 121 15.23 -16.11 7.55
N ALA A 122 15.56 -15.02 8.24
CA ALA A 122 15.72 -14.98 9.69
C ALA A 122 14.44 -15.44 10.40
N GLU A 123 13.27 -14.88 10.03
CA GLU A 123 11.99 -15.31 10.60
C GLU A 123 11.71 -16.81 10.34
N ILE A 124 12.11 -17.36 9.19
CA ILE A 124 11.93 -18.79 8.89
C ILE A 124 12.86 -19.65 9.77
N ILE A 125 14.12 -19.28 9.87
CA ILE A 125 15.13 -19.99 10.67
C ILE A 125 14.76 -19.99 12.16
N ASP A 126 14.21 -18.88 12.66
CA ASP A 126 13.85 -18.75 14.07
C ASP A 126 12.59 -19.56 14.45
N ASN A 127 11.66 -19.75 13.50
CA ASN A 127 10.38 -20.41 13.76
C ASN A 127 10.31 -21.88 13.31
N TYR A 128 11.20 -22.31 12.41
CA TYR A 128 11.23 -23.66 11.87
C TYR A 128 12.60 -24.30 12.06
N SER A 129 12.69 -25.63 11.98
CA SER A 129 13.94 -26.38 12.21
C SER A 129 14.95 -26.30 11.05
N LEU A 130 15.08 -25.13 10.41
CA LEU A 130 15.94 -24.91 9.24
C LEU A 130 17.19 -24.12 9.62
N SER A 131 18.35 -24.53 9.09
CA SER A 131 19.57 -23.76 9.23
C SER A 131 19.79 -22.79 8.06
N LYS A 132 20.60 -21.75 8.28
CA LYS A 132 21.03 -20.83 7.20
C LYS A 132 21.68 -21.62 6.07
N GLU A 133 22.56 -22.55 6.42
CA GLU A 133 23.32 -23.36 5.47
C GLU A 133 22.39 -24.19 4.59
N GLN A 134 21.40 -24.85 5.18
CA GLN A 134 20.40 -25.64 4.45
C GLN A 134 19.60 -24.78 3.46
N LEU A 135 19.04 -23.66 3.91
CA LEU A 135 18.23 -22.78 3.06
C LEU A 135 19.06 -22.14 1.95
N PHE A 136 20.25 -21.66 2.26
CA PHE A 136 21.08 -20.95 1.31
C PHE A 136 21.68 -21.90 0.28
N ASN A 137 22.13 -23.09 0.71
CA ASN A 137 22.63 -24.11 -0.21
C ASN A 137 21.51 -24.61 -1.14
N SER A 138 20.37 -25.03 -0.57
CA SER A 138 19.24 -25.57 -1.35
C SER A 138 18.70 -24.63 -2.43
N LEU A 139 18.60 -23.33 -2.13
CA LEU A 139 18.10 -22.31 -3.05
C LEU A 139 19.20 -21.70 -3.93
N GLY A 140 20.48 -21.92 -3.60
CA GLY A 140 21.60 -21.32 -4.30
C GLY A 140 21.80 -19.83 -3.96
N ILE A 141 21.38 -19.41 -2.77
CA ILE A 141 21.56 -18.04 -2.29
C ILE A 141 23.04 -17.84 -1.92
N PRO A 142 23.72 -16.80 -2.44
CA PRO A 142 25.09 -16.46 -2.08
C PRO A 142 25.30 -16.39 -0.56
N GLU A 143 26.39 -16.95 -0.03
CA GLU A 143 26.65 -16.95 1.42
C GLU A 143 26.78 -15.53 2.01
N SER A 144 27.17 -14.58 1.16
CA SER A 144 27.27 -13.15 1.45
C SER A 144 25.92 -12.46 1.60
N ALA A 145 24.81 -13.08 1.19
CA ALA A 145 23.48 -12.52 1.35
C ALA A 145 23.05 -12.49 2.83
N SER A 146 22.29 -11.47 3.21
CA SER A 146 21.75 -11.33 4.56
C SER A 146 20.59 -12.29 4.81
N VAL A 147 20.49 -12.83 6.03
CA VAL A 147 19.31 -13.60 6.49
C VAL A 147 18.05 -12.74 6.58
N GLU A 148 18.20 -11.40 6.63
CA GLU A 148 17.06 -10.47 6.60
C GLU A 148 16.44 -10.32 5.20
N LEU A 149 17.04 -10.96 4.19
CA LEU A 149 16.47 -11.02 2.85
C LEU A 149 15.05 -11.60 2.90
N LYS A 150 14.13 -10.98 2.16
CA LYS A 150 12.74 -11.43 2.05
C LYS A 150 12.55 -12.32 0.83
N ILE A 151 11.64 -13.28 0.93
CA ILE A 151 11.33 -14.24 -0.14
C ILE A 151 10.99 -13.52 -1.46
N LYS A 152 10.16 -12.47 -1.42
CA LYS A 152 9.75 -11.72 -2.62
C LYS A 152 10.91 -11.05 -3.38
N ASP A 153 12.04 -10.83 -2.70
CA ASP A 153 13.22 -10.16 -3.28
C ASP A 153 14.27 -11.20 -3.75
N LEU A 154 13.99 -12.50 -3.58
CA LEU A 154 14.90 -13.61 -3.89
C LEU A 154 15.19 -13.74 -5.40
N THR A 155 14.18 -13.52 -6.25
CA THR A 155 14.27 -13.71 -7.71
C THR A 155 15.43 -12.93 -8.32
N GLY A 156 15.63 -11.68 -7.87
CA GLY A 156 16.73 -10.83 -8.34
C GLY A 156 18.11 -11.35 -7.91
N ILE A 157 18.22 -11.91 -6.71
CA ILE A 157 19.49 -12.42 -6.17
C ILE A 157 19.91 -13.72 -6.87
N LEU A 158 18.95 -14.55 -7.27
CA LEU A 158 19.20 -15.79 -7.99
C LEU A 158 19.52 -15.58 -9.49
N GLY A 159 19.49 -14.32 -9.96
CA GLY A 159 19.81 -13.96 -11.34
C GLY A 159 18.66 -14.07 -12.34
N PHE A 160 17.43 -14.23 -11.86
CA PHE A 160 16.23 -14.28 -12.71
C PHE A 160 15.65 -12.87 -12.95
N VAL A 161 16.48 -11.97 -13.47
CA VAL A 161 16.10 -10.55 -13.69
C VAL A 161 14.97 -10.44 -14.71
N GLY A 162 13.91 -9.73 -14.35
CA GLY A 162 12.75 -9.47 -15.24
C GLY A 162 11.66 -10.54 -15.19
N GLU A 163 11.80 -11.56 -14.33
CA GLU A 163 10.77 -12.56 -14.11
C GLU A 163 10.04 -12.35 -12.78
N GLU A 164 8.74 -12.62 -12.78
CA GLU A 164 7.94 -12.56 -11.57
C GLU A 164 8.01 -13.89 -10.82
N GLU A 165 8.47 -13.81 -9.56
CA GLU A 165 8.28 -14.84 -8.53
C GLU A 165 8.70 -16.28 -8.93
N VAL A 166 9.93 -16.45 -9.42
CA VAL A 166 10.50 -17.78 -9.76
C VAL A 166 10.46 -18.73 -8.56
N ILE A 167 10.78 -18.22 -7.37
CA ILE A 167 10.61 -18.91 -6.10
C ILE A 167 9.59 -18.14 -5.27
N SER A 168 8.37 -18.66 -5.22
CA SER A 168 7.28 -18.12 -4.41
C SER A 168 7.30 -18.60 -2.96
N ARG A 169 6.45 -17.98 -2.14
CA ARG A 169 6.24 -18.39 -0.74
C ARG A 169 5.78 -19.85 -0.60
N GLU A 170 5.03 -20.37 -1.58
CA GLU A 170 4.53 -21.74 -1.57
C GLU A 170 5.66 -22.77 -1.69
N HIS A 171 6.71 -22.45 -2.45
CA HIS A 171 7.90 -23.31 -2.53
C HIS A 171 8.63 -23.38 -1.19
N ILE A 172 8.77 -22.24 -0.51
CA ILE A 172 9.41 -22.19 0.82
C ILE A 172 8.55 -22.94 1.86
N ALA A 173 7.23 -22.72 1.84
CA ALA A 173 6.30 -23.46 2.70
C ALA A 173 6.36 -24.97 2.45
N LEU A 174 6.49 -25.39 1.18
CA LEU A 174 6.64 -26.80 0.84
C LEU A 174 7.95 -27.40 1.38
N LEU A 175 9.07 -26.67 1.30
CA LEU A 175 10.35 -27.14 1.87
C LEU A 175 10.25 -27.30 3.40
N VAL A 176 9.53 -26.41 4.07
CA VAL A 176 9.29 -26.49 5.51
C VAL A 176 8.37 -27.67 5.84
N ASP A 177 7.26 -27.83 5.11
CA ASP A 177 6.30 -28.92 5.30
C ASP A 177 6.95 -30.30 5.07
N LYS A 178 7.76 -30.41 4.02
CA LYS A 178 8.43 -31.65 3.60
C LYS A 178 9.80 -31.85 4.21
N TYR A 179 10.20 -31.05 5.19
CA TYR A 179 11.56 -31.02 5.73
C TYR A 179 12.11 -32.41 6.12
N ASN A 180 11.29 -33.24 6.77
CA ASN A 180 11.66 -34.59 7.20
C ASN A 180 11.21 -35.71 6.24
N ASP A 181 10.46 -35.36 5.20
CA ASP A 181 9.97 -36.32 4.22
C ASP A 181 11.10 -36.68 3.24
N PRO A 182 11.07 -37.87 2.61
CA PRO A 182 12.05 -38.24 1.61
C PRO A 182 11.96 -37.31 0.39
N ILE A 183 13.08 -37.07 -0.30
CA ILE A 183 13.12 -36.20 -1.49
C ILE A 183 12.13 -36.64 -2.58
N THR A 184 11.84 -37.93 -2.69
CA THR A 184 10.81 -38.50 -3.58
C THR A 184 9.41 -37.93 -3.37
N SER A 185 9.09 -37.40 -2.18
CA SER A 185 7.82 -36.71 -1.91
C SER A 185 7.65 -35.40 -2.70
N MET A 186 8.74 -34.87 -3.28
CA MET A 186 8.76 -33.63 -4.05
C MET A 186 8.43 -33.83 -5.54
N ALA A 187 8.32 -35.07 -6.01
CA ALA A 187 8.16 -35.41 -7.42
C ALA A 187 6.97 -34.71 -8.10
N ASP A 188 5.82 -34.68 -7.44
CA ASP A 188 4.58 -34.09 -7.98
C ASP A 188 4.63 -32.55 -8.09
N ARG A 189 5.65 -31.91 -7.50
CA ARG A 189 5.83 -30.46 -7.42
C ARG A 189 7.02 -29.95 -8.22
N SER A 190 7.74 -30.85 -8.89
CA SER A 190 8.88 -30.52 -9.75
C SER A 190 8.42 -29.98 -11.10
N LYS A 191 9.04 -28.89 -11.56
CA LYS A 191 8.96 -28.46 -12.96
C LYS A 191 10.03 -29.12 -13.83
N ALA A 192 11.17 -29.48 -13.23
CA ALA A 192 12.23 -30.23 -13.90
C ALA A 192 11.93 -31.75 -13.93
N ASP A 193 12.66 -32.50 -14.76
CA ASP A 193 12.55 -33.96 -14.78
C ASP A 193 13.06 -34.53 -13.46
N PHE A 194 12.17 -35.19 -12.72
CA PHE A 194 12.52 -35.72 -11.41
C PHE A 194 13.56 -36.86 -11.47
N THR A 195 13.64 -37.56 -12.60
CA THR A 195 14.68 -38.57 -12.83
C THR A 195 16.07 -37.93 -12.89
N GLU A 196 16.17 -36.77 -13.54
CA GLU A 196 17.40 -35.97 -13.59
C GLU A 196 17.77 -35.46 -12.19
N ILE A 197 16.78 -34.97 -11.43
CA ILE A 197 16.99 -34.54 -10.02
C ILE A 197 17.55 -35.68 -9.17
N LEU A 198 16.99 -36.88 -9.26
CA LEU A 198 17.49 -38.03 -8.50
C LEU A 198 18.93 -38.37 -8.89
N SER A 199 19.27 -38.31 -10.19
CA SER A 199 20.66 -38.54 -10.63
C SER A 199 21.64 -37.49 -10.08
N LEU A 200 21.20 -36.24 -9.95
CA LEU A 200 22.00 -35.15 -9.37
C LEU A 200 22.19 -35.36 -7.85
N VAL A 201 21.14 -35.77 -7.14
CA VAL A 201 21.20 -36.13 -5.72
C VAL A 201 22.15 -37.31 -5.49
N GLU A 202 22.05 -38.36 -6.32
CA GLU A 202 22.94 -39.52 -6.29
C GLU A 202 24.40 -39.15 -6.56
N SER A 203 24.65 -38.21 -7.48
CA SER A 203 26.00 -37.72 -7.76
C SER A 203 26.64 -36.99 -6.58
N ALA A 204 25.84 -36.46 -5.66
CA ALA A 204 26.29 -35.84 -4.41
C ALA A 204 26.49 -36.86 -3.26
N GLY A 205 26.29 -38.17 -3.52
CA GLY A 205 26.43 -39.23 -2.53
C GLY A 205 25.18 -39.47 -1.67
N LEU A 206 24.05 -38.91 -2.07
CA LEU A 206 22.74 -39.07 -1.43
C LEU A 206 21.88 -40.08 -2.21
N ASN A 207 20.68 -40.37 -1.72
CA ASN A 207 19.73 -41.30 -2.31
C ASN A 207 18.30 -40.75 -2.26
N GLY A 208 17.38 -41.35 -3.03
CA GLY A 208 15.98 -40.90 -3.11
C GLY A 208 15.15 -41.06 -1.83
N SER A 209 15.66 -41.79 -0.84
CA SER A 209 15.03 -41.92 0.49
C SER A 209 15.58 -40.95 1.53
N ASP A 210 16.67 -40.24 1.23
CA ASP A 210 17.20 -39.21 2.12
C ASP A 210 16.20 -38.08 2.26
N SER A 211 16.18 -37.49 3.46
CA SER A 211 15.22 -36.44 3.79
C SER A 211 15.50 -35.17 3.00
N VAL A 212 14.46 -34.36 2.77
CA VAL A 212 14.61 -33.02 2.17
C VAL A 212 15.66 -32.21 2.95
N SER A 213 15.68 -32.28 4.27
CA SER A 213 16.67 -31.59 5.12
C SER A 213 18.13 -31.94 4.81
N GLU A 214 18.39 -33.21 4.47
CA GLU A 214 19.73 -33.73 4.17
C GLU A 214 20.15 -33.32 2.77
N VAL A 215 19.22 -33.42 1.80
CA VAL A 215 19.43 -32.91 0.43
C VAL A 215 19.64 -31.40 0.42
N MET A 216 18.95 -30.64 1.28
CA MET A 216 19.17 -29.20 1.41
C MET A 216 20.59 -28.88 1.91
N LYS A 217 21.16 -29.75 2.75
CA LYS A 217 22.48 -29.56 3.36
C LYS A 217 23.64 -30.02 2.46
N GLU A 218 23.55 -31.24 1.95
CA GLU A 218 24.65 -31.93 1.26
C GLU A 218 24.43 -32.04 -0.26
N GLY A 219 23.23 -31.75 -0.74
CA GLY A 219 22.89 -31.81 -2.15
C GLY A 219 23.49 -30.66 -2.97
N PRO A 220 23.41 -30.74 -4.32
CA PRO A 220 23.89 -29.70 -5.20
C PRO A 220 23.30 -28.32 -4.87
N ARG A 221 24.17 -27.31 -4.85
CA ARG A 221 23.79 -25.93 -4.56
C ARG A 221 22.78 -25.42 -5.59
N GLY A 222 21.64 -24.93 -5.13
CA GLY A 222 20.54 -24.45 -5.99
C GLY A 222 19.62 -25.54 -6.52
N LEU A 223 19.76 -26.80 -6.07
CA LEU A 223 18.96 -27.92 -6.56
C LEU A 223 17.46 -27.66 -6.44
N PHE A 224 16.99 -27.09 -5.33
CA PHE A 224 15.55 -26.85 -5.14
C PHE A 224 15.06 -25.68 -6.00
N THR A 225 15.92 -24.69 -6.26
CA THR A 225 15.63 -23.67 -7.27
C THR A 225 15.46 -24.30 -8.65
N TYR A 226 16.34 -25.23 -9.03
CA TYR A 226 16.22 -25.98 -10.27
C TYR A 226 14.96 -26.87 -10.30
N LEU A 227 14.62 -27.55 -9.19
CA LEU A 227 13.41 -28.36 -9.05
C LEU A 227 12.15 -27.52 -9.30
N PHE A 228 12.04 -26.34 -8.69
CA PHE A 228 10.83 -25.50 -8.79
C PHE A 228 10.75 -24.66 -10.07
N SER A 229 11.90 -24.31 -10.66
CA SER A 229 11.96 -23.39 -11.81
C SER A 229 12.34 -24.03 -13.14
N GLY A 230 12.95 -25.22 -13.11
CA GLY A 230 13.58 -25.85 -14.27
C GLY A 230 14.94 -25.26 -14.65
N ARG A 231 15.47 -24.30 -13.88
CA ARG A 231 16.73 -23.59 -14.20
C ARG A 231 17.59 -23.41 -12.96
N TRP A 232 18.90 -23.48 -13.16
CA TRP A 232 19.87 -23.23 -12.09
C TRP A 232 19.96 -21.74 -11.78
N PRO A 233 20.13 -21.34 -10.50
CA PRO A 233 20.44 -19.96 -10.14
C PRO A 233 21.83 -19.58 -10.66
N SER A 234 21.98 -18.35 -11.15
CA SER A 234 23.29 -17.86 -11.61
C SER A 234 24.02 -17.14 -10.48
N GLU A 235 25.26 -17.54 -10.16
CA GLU A 235 26.06 -16.92 -9.10
C GLU A 235 26.48 -15.46 -9.41
N SER A 236 26.23 -14.98 -10.63
CA SER A 236 26.83 -13.75 -11.19
C SER A 236 26.29 -12.41 -10.65
N SER A 237 25.24 -12.39 -9.82
CA SER A 237 24.60 -11.12 -9.40
C SER A 237 24.96 -10.65 -7.99
N ALA A 238 25.74 -11.44 -7.24
CA ALA A 238 26.02 -11.15 -5.83
C ALA A 238 27.05 -10.02 -5.58
N VAL A 239 27.84 -9.63 -6.58
CA VAL A 239 29.00 -8.75 -6.38
C VAL A 239 28.67 -7.26 -6.45
N ASP A 240 27.60 -6.86 -7.16
CA ASP A 240 27.25 -5.44 -7.30
C ASP A 240 26.22 -4.91 -6.29
N THR A 241 25.72 -5.76 -5.37
CA THR A 241 24.69 -5.34 -4.39
C THR A 241 25.23 -5.21 -2.95
N LEU A 242 26.52 -5.45 -2.72
CA LEU A 242 27.14 -5.41 -1.39
C LEU A 242 27.88 -4.11 -1.09
N VAL A 243 27.41 -2.98 -1.60
CA VAL A 243 27.67 -1.66 -1.00
C VAL A 243 26.45 -0.79 -1.29
N ILE A 244 25.48 -0.75 -0.38
CA ILE A 244 24.70 0.45 -0.05
C ILE A 244 24.11 0.19 1.34
N GLU A 245 24.37 1.17 2.20
CA GLU A 245 23.89 1.29 3.57
C GLU A 245 22.36 1.15 3.67
N ALA A 246 21.90 0.86 4.89
CA ALA A 246 20.50 0.83 5.30
C ALA A 246 19.60 1.78 4.46
N PRO A 247 18.54 1.28 3.81
CA PRO A 247 17.62 2.17 3.12
C PRO A 247 16.76 2.90 4.15
N LEU A 248 17.17 4.12 4.47
CA LEU A 248 16.27 5.27 4.34
C LEU A 248 15.55 5.14 2.99
N GLU A 249 14.25 5.35 3.02
CA GLU A 249 13.40 5.45 1.84
C GLU A 249 14.07 6.33 0.77
N ASP A 250 14.51 5.74 -0.35
CA ASP A 250 14.52 6.46 -1.62
C ASP A 250 14.58 5.47 -2.80
N HIS A 251 13.97 5.91 -3.88
CA HIS A 251 13.68 5.17 -5.09
C HIS A 251 14.93 4.75 -5.86
N GLY A 252 14.90 3.49 -6.28
CA GLY A 252 15.33 2.97 -7.59
C GLY A 252 16.56 3.57 -8.27
N LYS A 253 17.57 2.70 -8.48
CA LYS A 253 18.38 2.74 -9.70
C LYS A 253 18.91 1.35 -10.06
N SER A 254 18.24 0.68 -11.00
CA SER A 254 18.90 -0.27 -11.91
C SER A 254 18.71 0.22 -13.33
N THR A 255 19.78 0.11 -14.10
CA THR A 255 19.99 0.62 -15.45
C THR A 255 19.09 -0.05 -16.50
N SER A 256 17.89 0.49 -16.65
CA SER A 256 17.35 0.92 -17.94
C SER A 256 16.95 2.37 -17.71
N ILE A 257 17.24 3.30 -18.60
CA ILE A 257 16.66 4.64 -18.44
C ILE A 257 15.15 4.43 -18.51
N ASP A 258 14.49 4.47 -17.36
CA ASP A 258 13.05 4.25 -17.21
C ASP A 258 12.36 5.53 -17.69
N ILE A 259 12.41 5.73 -19.01
CA ILE A 259 11.79 6.88 -19.67
C ILE A 259 10.29 6.70 -19.52
N LYS A 260 9.70 7.50 -18.64
CA LYS A 260 8.26 7.54 -18.39
C LYS A 260 7.70 8.79 -19.06
N GLY A 261 6.38 8.85 -19.19
CA GLY A 261 5.72 10.06 -19.68
C GLY A 261 6.03 11.32 -18.84
N SER A 262 6.53 11.18 -17.61
CA SER A 262 6.93 12.30 -16.75
C SER A 262 8.35 12.79 -16.96
N THR A 263 9.17 12.12 -17.76
CA THR A 263 10.55 12.54 -18.06
C THR A 263 10.52 13.87 -18.82
N SER A 264 11.36 14.85 -18.43
CA SER A 264 11.43 16.15 -19.12
C SER A 264 12.48 16.17 -20.23
N LEU A 265 12.33 17.10 -21.17
CA LEU A 265 13.32 17.32 -22.24
C LEU A 265 14.73 17.63 -21.69
N SER A 266 14.84 18.25 -20.52
CA SER A 266 16.11 18.45 -19.80
C SER A 266 16.85 17.14 -19.51
N ASP A 267 16.10 16.12 -19.11
CA ASP A 267 16.66 14.83 -18.70
C ASP A 267 17.12 14.05 -19.94
N ILE A 268 16.41 14.22 -21.05
CA ILE A 268 16.77 13.64 -22.36
C ILE A 268 17.99 14.36 -22.94
N SER A 269 18.06 15.69 -22.84
CA SER A 269 19.23 16.45 -23.31
C SER A 269 20.53 16.09 -22.60
N SER A 270 20.42 15.55 -21.38
CA SER A 270 21.58 15.08 -20.60
C SER A 270 21.98 13.63 -20.94
N SER A 271 21.15 12.93 -21.71
CA SER A 271 21.28 11.50 -22.02
C SER A 271 21.63 11.21 -23.49
N VAL A 272 21.55 12.23 -24.36
CA VAL A 272 21.78 12.12 -25.81
C VAL A 272 23.03 12.91 -26.19
N GLU A 273 23.85 12.35 -27.09
CA GLU A 273 25.06 13.03 -27.56
C GLU A 273 24.75 14.25 -28.45
N ASP A 274 23.71 14.16 -29.30
CA ASP A 274 23.21 15.26 -30.13
C ASP A 274 21.72 15.55 -29.88
N PHE A 275 21.46 16.50 -28.99
CA PHE A 275 20.10 16.92 -28.66
C PHE A 275 19.39 17.65 -29.81
N GLU A 276 20.12 18.32 -30.73
CA GLU A 276 19.47 18.99 -31.85
C GLU A 276 18.97 18.00 -32.89
N ALA A 277 19.74 16.94 -33.16
CA ALA A 277 19.32 15.83 -34.02
C ALA A 277 18.08 15.11 -33.46
N PHE A 278 18.03 14.89 -32.14
CA PHE A 278 16.84 14.35 -31.46
C PHE A 278 15.60 15.23 -31.67
N LEU A 279 15.72 16.55 -31.48
CA LEU A 279 14.60 17.47 -31.68
C LEU A 279 14.12 17.48 -33.15
N GLU A 280 15.04 17.41 -34.11
CA GLU A 280 14.70 17.33 -35.53
C GLU A 280 14.01 16.01 -35.90
N HIS A 281 14.51 14.89 -35.38
CA HIS A 281 13.95 13.55 -35.61
C HIS A 281 12.48 13.46 -35.16
N PHE A 282 12.17 14.02 -33.98
CA PHE A 282 10.82 14.01 -33.43
C PHE A 282 9.96 15.24 -33.80
N GLY A 283 10.48 16.15 -34.65
CA GLY A 283 9.75 17.34 -35.09
C GLY A 283 9.42 18.34 -33.96
N ILE A 284 10.22 18.34 -32.88
CA ILE A 284 10.05 19.24 -31.74
C ILE A 284 10.75 20.56 -32.07
N PRO A 285 10.05 21.71 -32.01
CA PRO A 285 10.65 22.99 -32.36
C PRO A 285 11.66 23.44 -31.28
N LYS A 286 12.74 24.10 -31.70
CA LYS A 286 13.89 24.50 -30.83
C LYS A 286 13.53 25.48 -29.71
N ASP A 287 12.35 26.09 -29.76
CA ASP A 287 11.80 27.01 -28.76
C ASP A 287 10.94 26.33 -27.68
N GLU A 288 10.73 25.01 -27.76
CA GLU A 288 9.99 24.26 -26.76
C GLU A 288 10.72 24.29 -25.40
N PRO A 289 10.02 24.59 -24.29
CA PRO A 289 10.67 24.70 -23.00
C PRO A 289 11.24 23.35 -22.56
N VAL A 290 12.51 23.34 -22.14
CA VAL A 290 13.25 22.14 -21.67
C VAL A 290 12.62 21.46 -20.45
N THR A 291 11.71 22.15 -19.75
CA THR A 291 10.93 21.60 -18.63
C THR A 291 9.72 20.77 -19.07
N SER A 292 9.40 20.74 -20.36
CA SER A 292 8.24 20.00 -20.89
C SER A 292 8.41 18.50 -20.72
N GLN A 293 7.36 17.82 -20.27
CA GLN A 293 7.37 16.38 -20.05
C GLN A 293 6.92 15.62 -21.30
N LEU A 294 7.43 14.40 -21.49
CA LEU A 294 7.10 13.56 -22.64
C LEU A 294 5.60 13.31 -22.83
N LYS A 295 4.81 13.24 -21.76
CA LYS A 295 3.34 13.10 -21.82
C LYS A 295 2.66 14.32 -22.47
N ASP A 296 3.24 15.50 -22.27
CA ASP A 296 2.72 16.75 -22.81
C ASP A 296 3.11 16.86 -24.28
N LEU A 297 4.31 16.39 -24.64
CA LEU A 297 4.77 16.26 -26.02
C LEU A 297 3.98 15.21 -26.81
N LYS A 298 3.61 14.09 -26.18
CA LYS A 298 2.68 13.11 -26.78
C LYS A 298 1.35 13.76 -27.17
N THR A 299 0.81 14.61 -26.31
CA THR A 299 -0.47 15.28 -26.56
C THR A 299 -0.34 16.39 -27.61
N LYS A 300 0.81 17.09 -27.64
CA LYS A 300 1.04 18.27 -28.47
C LYS A 300 1.56 17.95 -29.88
N TYR A 301 2.41 16.93 -30.00
CA TYR A 301 3.12 16.55 -31.23
C TYR A 301 2.86 15.11 -31.66
N GLY A 302 2.10 14.33 -30.90
CA GLY A 302 1.77 12.94 -31.25
C GLY A 302 2.90 11.95 -31.07
N ILE A 303 3.95 12.31 -30.32
CA ILE A 303 5.15 11.48 -30.14
C ILE A 303 4.87 10.40 -29.09
N GLU A 304 5.06 9.13 -29.45
CA GLU A 304 4.93 8.03 -28.50
C GLU A 304 6.22 7.84 -27.69
N VAL A 305 6.07 7.53 -26.40
CA VAL A 305 7.21 7.30 -25.49
C VAL A 305 8.00 6.06 -25.92
N SER A 306 7.38 5.13 -26.65
CA SER A 306 8.02 3.95 -27.22
C SER A 306 9.04 4.32 -28.30
N ASP A 307 8.70 5.24 -29.21
CA ASP A 307 9.56 5.65 -30.32
C ASP A 307 10.81 6.38 -29.80
N ILE A 308 10.65 7.17 -28.72
CA ILE A 308 11.76 7.82 -28.03
C ILE A 308 12.69 6.78 -27.38
N LYS A 309 12.13 5.72 -26.79
CA LYS A 309 12.95 4.63 -26.20
C LYS A 309 13.73 3.87 -27.26
N GLU A 310 13.13 3.65 -28.43
CA GLU A 310 13.76 2.99 -29.56
C GLU A 310 14.93 3.80 -30.11
N TYR A 311 14.71 5.09 -30.39
CA TYR A 311 15.77 6.02 -30.84
C TYR A 311 16.97 6.05 -29.88
N LEU A 312 16.71 6.15 -28.58
CA LEU A 312 17.76 6.17 -27.54
C LEU A 312 18.47 4.83 -27.32
N SER A 313 17.88 3.74 -27.83
CA SER A 313 18.52 2.42 -27.82
C SER A 313 19.39 2.18 -29.06
N GLU A 314 19.08 2.84 -30.18
CA GLU A 314 19.84 2.75 -31.44
C GLU A 314 21.03 3.71 -31.49
N GLU A 315 20.96 4.84 -30.78
CA GLU A 315 22.02 5.88 -30.77
C GLU A 315 23.12 5.61 -29.72
N ARG A 316 23.16 4.41 -29.13
CA ARG A 316 24.09 4.00 -28.07
C ARG A 316 25.23 3.11 -28.56
#